data_AF-A0A6I6MMD7-F1
#
_entry.id   AF-A0A6I6MMD7-F1
#
_cell.length_a   1.000
_cell.length_b   1.000
_cell.length_c   1.000
_cell.angle_alpha   90.00
_cell.angle_beta   90.00
_cell.angle_gamma   90.00
#
_symmetry.space_group_name_H-M   'P 1'
#
loop_
_entity.id
_entity.type
_entity.pdbx_description
1 polymer ?
#
loop_
_entity_poly.entity_id
_entity_poly.type
_entity_poly.pdbx_seq_one_letter_code
_entity_poly.pdbx_strand_id
1 'polypeptide(L)'
;MMVMHSMTASLRLVYPPISNQHADWLLEDAAARERLDTAKLYMIAARREVEFHNLAWNEDEQVLSFDLGFPGELVAGSVDVDAIMEDWPRSERGAADVAAGPKRIEISDVNGAGYPVWFTPDKFLWNVWRGHKYVSFAGDVRQFAKYDLLYIGMSQDSAFKRLVALPHEARLKILTNELVRGAQGRLSEEIMFFFFDIDPLFVSTYGDDDEIDDVAVDMLMNPLKRVQPQVLVEDAEKAFIKMLQTPYNRRRYHKYPAIAKGLADTILQRYGYSIAEDLSFMIGDLEMVGGYAEGLPCSNDADFIFVDGPTASLVDISERMRTEFDGAASDEQGPA
;
A
#
# COMPACT_ATOMS: atom_id res chain seq x y z
N MET A 1 -16.17 32.67 12.02
CA MET A 1 -15.91 31.23 12.36
C MET A 1 -14.41 31.06 12.26
N MET A 2 -13.72 30.41 13.20
CA MET A 2 -12.24 30.32 13.13
C MET A 2 -11.81 29.44 11.96
N VAL A 3 -10.82 29.89 11.16
CA VAL A 3 -10.23 29.12 10.06
C VAL A 3 -9.89 27.69 10.51
N MET A 4 -10.35 26.70 9.75
CA MET A 4 -10.09 25.29 10.02
C MET A 4 -9.17 24.71 8.95
N HIS A 5 -8.04 24.17 9.38
CA HIS A 5 -7.07 23.45 8.57
C HIS A 5 -7.11 21.96 8.91
N SER A 6 -7.36 21.16 7.88
CA SER A 6 -7.43 19.71 7.97
C SER A 6 -6.50 19.05 6.95
N MET A 7 -6.09 17.82 7.22
CA MET A 7 -5.25 17.05 6.30
C MET A 7 -5.67 15.58 6.25
N THR A 8 -5.72 14.98 5.07
CA THR A 8 -5.78 13.52 4.93
C THR A 8 -4.52 13.05 4.25
N ALA A 9 -3.82 12.08 4.83
CA ALA A 9 -2.57 11.56 4.31
C ALA A 9 -2.73 10.11 3.86
N SER A 10 -2.46 9.87 2.58
CA SER A 10 -2.64 8.57 1.94
C SER A 10 -1.31 7.84 1.85
N LEU A 11 -1.21 6.66 2.46
CA LEU A 11 -0.04 5.80 2.36
C LEU A 11 -0.13 5.00 1.05
N ARG A 12 0.79 5.26 0.13
CA ARG A 12 0.85 4.62 -1.19
C ARG A 12 2.12 3.82 -1.33
N LEU A 13 2.01 2.62 -1.87
CA LEU A 13 3.17 1.79 -2.18
C LEU A 13 3.98 2.44 -3.31
N VAL A 14 5.27 2.66 -3.05
CA VAL A 14 6.23 3.09 -4.08
C VAL A 14 6.67 1.93 -4.98
N TYR A 15 6.43 0.71 -4.51
CA TYR A 15 6.77 -0.53 -5.17
C TYR A 15 5.81 -1.64 -4.70
N PRO A 16 5.47 -2.64 -5.54
CA PRO A 16 4.64 -3.77 -5.14
C PRO A 16 5.18 -4.46 -3.88
N PRO A 17 4.34 -5.16 -3.09
CA PRO A 17 4.81 -5.91 -1.94
C PRO A 17 5.92 -6.90 -2.30
N ILE A 18 6.98 -6.96 -1.49
CA ILE A 18 8.19 -7.73 -1.80
C ILE A 18 8.42 -8.77 -0.69
N SER A 19 8.61 -10.03 -1.04
CA SER A 19 9.04 -11.03 -0.05
C SER A 19 10.46 -10.73 0.46
N ASN A 20 10.81 -11.22 1.64
CA ASN A 20 12.16 -11.07 2.16
C ASN A 20 13.21 -11.68 1.21
N GLN A 21 12.88 -12.77 0.52
CA GLN A 21 13.74 -13.36 -0.50
C GLN A 21 13.90 -12.46 -1.74
N HIS A 22 12.80 -11.90 -2.26
CA HIS A 22 12.85 -11.01 -3.42
C HIS A 22 13.56 -9.69 -3.12
N ALA A 23 13.46 -9.19 -1.88
CA ALA A 23 14.14 -7.97 -1.47
C ALA A 23 15.67 -8.08 -1.57
N ASP A 24 16.21 -9.29 -1.39
CA ASP A 24 17.63 -9.58 -1.59
C ASP A 24 18.04 -9.43 -3.06
N TRP A 25 17.24 -9.94 -4.00
CA TRP A 25 17.49 -9.80 -5.43
C TRP A 25 17.43 -8.36 -5.92
N LEU A 26 16.55 -7.54 -5.33
CA LEU A 26 16.41 -6.13 -5.68
C LEU A 26 17.58 -5.26 -5.21
N LEU A 27 18.53 -5.78 -4.41
CA LEU A 27 19.75 -5.04 -4.06
C LEU A 27 20.61 -4.73 -5.30
N GLU A 28 20.53 -5.57 -6.33
CA GLU A 28 21.31 -5.43 -7.57
C GLU A 28 20.56 -4.63 -8.65
N ASP A 29 19.25 -4.43 -8.50
CA ASP A 29 18.42 -3.66 -9.44
C ASP A 29 18.46 -2.16 -9.13
N ALA A 30 19.18 -1.39 -9.95
CA ALA A 30 19.30 0.06 -9.78
C ALA A 30 17.96 0.81 -9.94
N ALA A 31 17.11 0.39 -10.87
CA ALA A 31 15.84 1.06 -11.15
C ALA A 31 14.81 0.81 -10.03
N ALA A 32 14.78 -0.42 -9.49
CA ALA A 32 13.96 -0.72 -8.33
C ALA A 32 14.42 0.07 -7.09
N ARG A 33 15.73 0.14 -6.85
CA ARG A 33 16.31 0.91 -5.72
C ARG A 33 15.98 2.39 -5.78
N GLU A 34 16.06 3.01 -6.96
CA GLU A 34 15.71 4.43 -7.12
C GLU A 34 14.29 4.73 -6.63
N ARG A 35 13.33 3.86 -6.96
CA ARG A 35 11.95 3.99 -6.48
C ARG A 35 11.84 3.71 -4.98
N LEU A 36 12.43 2.61 -4.52
CA LEU A 36 12.36 2.16 -3.13
C LEU A 36 13.06 3.12 -2.15
N ASP A 37 14.06 3.88 -2.59
CA ASP A 37 14.79 4.84 -1.78
C ASP A 37 13.98 6.10 -1.44
N THR A 38 12.88 6.34 -2.15
CA THR A 38 11.94 7.43 -1.84
C THR A 38 11.12 7.15 -0.58
N ALA A 39 10.83 5.87 -0.29
CA ALA A 39 10.00 5.49 0.84
C ALA A 39 10.67 5.80 2.18
N LYS A 40 9.89 6.45 3.04
CA LYS A 40 10.29 6.77 4.42
C LYS A 40 9.56 5.95 5.46
N LEU A 41 8.38 5.42 5.14
CA LEU A 41 7.59 4.55 6.00
C LEU A 41 7.61 3.14 5.43
N TYR A 42 7.67 2.13 6.28
CA TYR A 42 7.61 0.74 5.87
C TYR A 42 6.86 -0.11 6.88
N MET A 43 6.30 -1.21 6.37
CA MET A 43 5.67 -2.23 7.18
C MET A 43 6.25 -3.60 6.83
N ILE A 44 6.31 -4.47 7.83
CA ILE A 44 6.64 -5.88 7.68
C ILE A 44 5.40 -6.65 8.09
N ALA A 45 4.91 -7.47 7.19
CA ALA A 45 3.77 -8.34 7.45
C ALA A 45 4.11 -9.76 6.99
N ALA A 46 3.18 -10.68 7.20
CA ALA A 46 3.34 -12.03 6.72
C ALA A 46 2.05 -12.61 6.17
N ARG A 47 2.17 -13.42 5.13
CA ARG A 47 1.05 -14.13 4.48
C ARG A 47 1.59 -15.45 3.95
N ARG A 48 0.72 -16.46 3.88
CA ARG A 48 1.01 -17.67 3.10
C ARG A 48 1.51 -17.29 1.70
N GLU A 49 2.46 -18.07 1.20
CA GLU A 49 2.99 -17.89 -0.16
C GLU A 49 1.89 -18.11 -1.20
N VAL A 50 1.77 -17.17 -2.14
CA VAL A 50 0.87 -17.25 -3.31
C VAL A 50 1.74 -17.64 -4.49
N GLU A 51 1.25 -18.52 -5.35
CA GLU A 51 1.97 -19.00 -6.53
C GLU A 51 1.11 -18.93 -7.80
N PHE A 52 1.77 -18.96 -8.94
CA PHE A 52 1.17 -19.22 -10.24
C PHE A 52 1.09 -20.73 -10.48
N HIS A 53 -0.07 -21.19 -10.93
CA HIS A 53 -0.37 -22.58 -11.25
C HIS A 53 -0.96 -22.68 -12.67
N ASN A 54 -0.93 -23.89 -13.25
CA ASN A 54 -1.60 -24.18 -14.53
C ASN A 54 -1.26 -23.19 -15.66
N LEU A 55 0.01 -22.76 -15.73
CA LEU A 55 0.51 -21.82 -16.74
C LEU A 55 0.28 -22.35 -18.15
N ALA A 56 -0.40 -21.56 -18.98
CA ALA A 56 -0.72 -21.90 -20.36
C ALA A 56 -0.51 -20.68 -21.28
N TRP A 57 0.30 -20.88 -22.32
CA TRP A 57 0.57 -19.85 -23.34
C TRP A 57 -0.35 -20.04 -24.55
N ASN A 58 -1.09 -18.99 -24.92
CA ASN A 58 -1.83 -18.94 -26.17
C ASN A 58 -1.08 -18.04 -27.17
N GLU A 59 -0.45 -18.67 -28.17
CA GLU A 59 0.33 -17.96 -29.19
C GLU A 59 -0.54 -17.14 -30.16
N ASP A 60 -1.77 -17.57 -30.44
CA ASP A 60 -2.67 -16.86 -31.36
C ASP A 60 -3.22 -15.57 -30.74
N GLU A 61 -3.51 -15.59 -29.43
CA GLU A 61 -4.03 -14.43 -28.69
C GLU A 61 -2.93 -13.62 -27.99
N GLN A 62 -1.70 -14.13 -27.95
CA GLN A 62 -0.59 -13.55 -27.17
C GLN A 62 -0.94 -13.35 -25.69
N VAL A 63 -1.65 -14.32 -25.10
CA VAL A 63 -2.09 -14.29 -23.70
C VAL A 63 -1.47 -15.44 -22.92
N LEU A 64 -0.86 -15.12 -21.78
CA LEU A 64 -0.45 -16.10 -20.78
C LEU A 64 -1.53 -16.22 -19.71
N SER A 65 -2.17 -17.39 -19.63
CA SER A 65 -3.19 -17.70 -18.62
C SER A 65 -2.61 -18.55 -17.49
N PHE A 66 -3.16 -18.40 -16.29
CA PHE A 66 -2.77 -19.17 -15.11
C PHE A 66 -3.88 -19.14 -14.05
N ASP A 67 -3.71 -20.00 -13.05
CA ASP A 67 -4.43 -19.89 -11.78
C ASP A 67 -3.50 -19.28 -10.73
N LEU A 68 -3.97 -18.26 -10.02
CA LEU A 68 -3.26 -17.64 -8.91
C LEU A 68 -3.91 -18.08 -7.60
N GLY A 69 -3.09 -18.40 -6.60
CA GLY A 69 -3.60 -18.49 -5.24
C GLY A 69 -2.79 -19.41 -4.35
N PHE A 70 -3.49 -20.02 -3.41
CA PHE A 70 -2.95 -21.00 -2.51
C PHE A 70 -3.31 -22.41 -3.00
N PRO A 71 -2.51 -23.45 -2.71
CA PRO A 71 -2.98 -24.82 -2.90
C PRO A 71 -4.34 -25.04 -2.21
N GLY A 72 -5.38 -25.32 -3.02
CA GLY A 72 -6.78 -25.51 -2.61
C GLY A 72 -7.72 -24.31 -2.86
N GLU A 73 -7.18 -23.13 -3.14
CA GLU A 73 -7.93 -21.88 -3.39
C GLU A 73 -7.26 -21.15 -4.55
N LEU A 74 -7.76 -21.42 -5.76
CA LEU A 74 -7.18 -20.99 -7.01
C LEU A 74 -8.18 -20.16 -7.80
N VAL A 75 -7.71 -19.06 -8.37
CA VAL A 75 -8.52 -18.14 -9.16
C VAL A 75 -7.80 -17.79 -10.44
N ALA A 76 -8.53 -17.83 -11.55
CA ALA A 76 -7.99 -17.55 -12.87
C ALA A 76 -7.47 -16.12 -12.99
N GLY A 77 -6.31 -15.97 -13.63
CA GLY A 77 -5.73 -14.71 -14.03
C GLY A 77 -5.01 -14.84 -15.38
N SER A 78 -4.72 -13.70 -16.00
CA SER A 78 -4.00 -13.67 -17.26
C SER A 78 -3.16 -12.41 -17.41
N VAL A 79 -2.14 -12.52 -18.26
CA VAL A 79 -1.32 -11.39 -18.74
C VAL A 79 -1.45 -11.31 -20.26
N ASP A 80 -1.86 -10.15 -20.75
CA ASP A 80 -1.87 -9.80 -22.17
C ASP A 80 -0.46 -9.33 -22.58
N VAL A 81 0.25 -10.19 -23.30
CA VAL A 81 1.64 -9.92 -23.70
C VAL A 81 1.69 -8.90 -24.81
N ASP A 82 0.72 -8.90 -25.71
CA ASP A 82 0.65 -7.93 -26.79
C ASP A 82 0.47 -6.50 -26.25
N ALA A 83 -0.40 -6.31 -25.26
CA ALA A 83 -0.60 -5.03 -24.58
C ALA A 83 0.66 -4.52 -23.87
N ILE A 84 1.54 -5.41 -23.40
CA ILE A 84 2.87 -5.04 -22.84
C ILE A 84 3.78 -4.57 -23.97
N MET A 85 3.88 -5.35 -25.03
CA MET A 85 4.79 -5.06 -26.12
C MET A 85 4.36 -3.85 -26.97
N GLU A 86 3.12 -3.39 -26.88
CA GLU A 86 2.68 -2.12 -27.44
C GLU A 86 3.44 -0.91 -26.87
N ASP A 87 3.92 -1.02 -25.63
CA ASP A 87 4.69 0.03 -24.96
C ASP A 87 6.18 0.03 -25.41
N TRP A 88 6.59 -0.94 -26.24
CA TRP A 88 7.96 -1.04 -26.76
C TRP A 88 8.13 -0.38 -28.15
N PRO A 89 9.32 0.15 -28.47
CA PRO A 89 9.63 0.71 -29.79
C PRO A 89 9.39 -0.28 -30.94
N ARG A 90 8.36 -0.01 -31.77
CA ARG A 90 7.96 -0.86 -32.90
C ARG A 90 9.08 -1.15 -33.92
N SER A 91 10.02 -0.21 -34.10
CA SER A 91 11.11 -0.36 -35.09
C SER A 91 12.14 -1.41 -34.70
N GLU A 92 12.17 -1.82 -33.43
CA GLU A 92 13.18 -2.73 -32.88
C GLU A 92 12.55 -4.04 -32.38
N ARG A 93 11.22 -4.05 -32.14
CA ARG A 93 10.44 -5.17 -31.59
C ARG A 93 10.57 -6.45 -32.42
N GLY A 94 10.94 -7.54 -31.76
CA GLY A 94 10.87 -8.92 -32.23
C GLY A 94 9.62 -9.64 -31.71
N ALA A 95 9.71 -10.96 -31.63
CA ALA A 95 8.72 -11.79 -30.95
C ALA A 95 8.86 -11.68 -29.42
N ALA A 96 7.78 -11.94 -28.69
CA ALA A 96 7.84 -12.09 -27.24
C ALA A 96 8.60 -13.37 -26.87
N ASP A 97 9.47 -13.28 -25.87
CA ASP A 97 9.97 -14.43 -25.13
C ASP A 97 9.33 -14.45 -23.74
N VAL A 98 8.69 -15.56 -23.40
CA VAL A 98 7.91 -15.73 -22.16
C VAL A 98 8.51 -16.86 -21.33
N ALA A 99 9.17 -16.50 -20.24
CA ALA A 99 9.67 -17.44 -19.25
C ALA A 99 8.72 -17.44 -18.05
N ALA A 100 8.00 -18.55 -17.84
CA ALA A 100 6.97 -18.67 -16.82
C ALA A 100 7.28 -19.80 -15.82
N GLY A 101 7.16 -19.50 -14.54
CA GLY A 101 7.28 -20.45 -13.44
C GLY A 101 6.39 -20.07 -12.26
N PRO A 102 6.32 -20.92 -11.22
CA PRO A 102 5.35 -20.75 -10.13
C PRO A 102 5.54 -19.48 -9.31
N LYS A 103 6.75 -18.90 -9.29
CA LYS A 103 7.07 -17.69 -8.52
C LYS A 103 7.26 -16.45 -9.36
N ARG A 104 7.50 -16.62 -10.66
CA ARG A 104 7.87 -15.52 -11.55
C ARG A 104 7.47 -15.82 -12.98
N ILE A 105 6.90 -14.80 -13.61
CA ILE A 105 6.71 -14.71 -15.05
C ILE A 105 7.62 -13.59 -15.53
N GLU A 106 8.31 -13.79 -16.64
CA GLU A 106 9.15 -12.79 -17.30
C GLU A 106 8.86 -12.77 -18.79
N ILE A 107 8.69 -11.56 -19.31
CA ILE A 107 8.36 -11.26 -20.69
C ILE A 107 9.44 -10.33 -21.19
N SER A 108 10.13 -10.75 -22.23
CA SER A 108 11.18 -9.95 -22.87
C SER A 108 11.02 -9.95 -24.39
N ASP A 109 11.72 -9.03 -25.04
CA ASP A 109 11.80 -8.97 -26.49
C ASP A 109 13.02 -9.74 -26.95
N VAL A 110 12.87 -10.64 -27.93
CA VAL A 110 14.02 -11.42 -28.46
C VAL A 110 15.12 -10.54 -29.09
N ASN A 111 14.80 -9.33 -29.53
CA ASN A 111 15.77 -8.37 -30.07
C ASN A 111 16.22 -7.34 -29.02
N GLY A 112 15.66 -7.36 -27.80
CA GLY A 112 15.97 -6.42 -26.73
C GLY A 112 15.37 -5.02 -26.92
N ALA A 113 14.32 -4.87 -27.71
CA ALA A 113 13.69 -3.58 -28.01
C ALA A 113 13.08 -2.87 -26.78
N GLY A 114 12.77 -3.62 -25.72
CA GLY A 114 12.12 -3.12 -24.51
C GLY A 114 12.78 -3.58 -23.23
N TYR A 115 12.39 -2.95 -22.11
CA TYR A 115 12.78 -3.43 -20.78
C TYR A 115 11.98 -4.69 -20.45
N PRO A 116 12.65 -5.78 -19.99
CA PRO A 116 11.96 -6.98 -19.55
C PRO A 116 10.92 -6.66 -18.47
N VAL A 117 9.69 -7.10 -18.71
CA VAL A 117 8.60 -7.00 -17.75
C VAL A 117 8.49 -8.32 -17.01
N TRP A 118 8.38 -8.26 -15.70
CA TRP A 118 8.24 -9.46 -14.88
C TRP A 118 7.14 -9.30 -13.85
N PHE A 119 6.59 -10.43 -13.45
CA PHE A 119 5.53 -10.55 -12.46
C PHE A 119 5.95 -11.56 -11.42
N THR A 120 5.92 -11.13 -10.16
CA THR A 120 5.69 -12.04 -9.04
C THR A 120 4.17 -12.07 -8.78
N PRO A 121 3.66 -13.06 -8.03
CA PRO A 121 2.27 -13.08 -7.59
C PRO A 121 1.79 -11.75 -6.98
N ASP A 122 2.59 -11.17 -6.09
CA ASP A 122 2.27 -9.87 -5.46
C ASP A 122 2.33 -8.68 -6.43
N LYS A 123 3.28 -8.67 -7.37
CA LYS A 123 3.34 -7.62 -8.40
C LYS A 123 2.18 -7.75 -9.39
N PHE A 124 1.76 -8.97 -9.71
CA PHE A 124 0.58 -9.21 -10.52
C PHE A 124 -0.67 -8.67 -9.83
N LEU A 125 -0.92 -9.04 -8.57
CA LEU A 125 -2.04 -8.51 -7.80
C LEU A 125 -1.99 -6.98 -7.74
N TRP A 126 -0.82 -6.40 -7.43
CA TRP A 126 -0.61 -4.95 -7.38
C TRP A 126 -0.98 -4.26 -8.69
N ASN A 127 -0.63 -4.87 -9.83
CA ASN A 127 -1.02 -4.35 -11.13
C ASN A 127 -2.53 -4.46 -11.37
N VAL A 128 -3.17 -5.54 -10.90
CA VAL A 128 -4.63 -5.75 -11.04
C VAL A 128 -5.40 -4.68 -10.29
N TRP A 129 -5.10 -4.45 -9.01
CA TRP A 129 -5.85 -3.46 -8.23
C TRP A 129 -5.57 -2.02 -8.64
N ARG A 130 -4.46 -1.79 -9.34
CA ARG A 130 -4.16 -0.49 -9.98
C ARG A 130 -4.72 -0.34 -11.39
N GLY A 131 -5.49 -1.32 -11.89
CA GLY A 131 -6.15 -1.24 -13.19
C GLY A 131 -5.20 -1.25 -14.38
N HIS A 132 -4.02 -1.90 -14.26
CA HIS A 132 -3.09 -1.99 -15.39
C HIS A 132 -3.72 -2.76 -16.57
N LYS A 133 -3.64 -2.17 -17.77
CA LYS A 133 -4.30 -2.66 -18.99
C LYS A 133 -3.95 -4.10 -19.42
N TYR A 134 -2.79 -4.61 -19.01
CA TYR A 134 -2.25 -5.89 -19.47
C TYR A 134 -2.47 -7.04 -18.48
N VAL A 135 -3.17 -6.83 -17.37
CA VAL A 135 -3.51 -7.89 -16.41
C VAL A 135 -5.01 -8.06 -16.29
N SER A 136 -5.48 -9.30 -16.14
CA SER A 136 -6.86 -9.61 -15.82
C SER A 136 -6.92 -10.66 -14.71
N PHE A 137 -7.88 -10.52 -13.81
CA PHE A 137 -8.05 -11.42 -12.68
C PHE A 137 -9.53 -11.61 -12.38
N ALA A 138 -9.96 -12.86 -12.23
CA ALA A 138 -11.37 -13.20 -12.16
C ALA A 138 -11.99 -13.07 -10.75
N GLY A 139 -11.18 -12.92 -9.71
CA GLY A 139 -11.65 -12.89 -8.32
C GLY A 139 -11.32 -11.59 -7.58
N ASP A 140 -11.63 -11.59 -6.29
CA ASP A 140 -11.31 -10.47 -5.40
C ASP A 140 -9.82 -10.51 -5.04
N VAL A 141 -9.08 -9.45 -5.36
CA VAL A 141 -7.66 -9.32 -5.01
C VAL A 141 -7.44 -9.46 -3.50
N ARG A 142 -8.37 -8.94 -2.68
CA ARG A 142 -8.24 -8.88 -1.22
C ARG A 142 -8.20 -10.27 -0.58
N GLN A 143 -8.70 -11.31 -1.26
CA GLN A 143 -8.56 -12.71 -0.82
C GLN A 143 -7.07 -13.12 -0.70
N PHE A 144 -6.22 -12.56 -1.56
CA PHE A 144 -4.79 -12.85 -1.61
C PHE A 144 -3.92 -11.69 -1.11
N ALA A 145 -4.46 -10.48 -0.97
CA ALA A 145 -3.75 -9.31 -0.44
C ALA A 145 -4.03 -9.03 1.05
N LYS A 146 -4.23 -10.09 1.84
CA LYS A 146 -4.46 -10.02 3.29
C LYS A 146 -3.24 -10.53 4.06
N TYR A 147 -2.69 -9.71 4.96
CA TYR A 147 -1.41 -9.97 5.61
C TYR A 147 -1.48 -9.75 7.12
N ASP A 148 -0.85 -10.62 7.92
CA ASP A 148 -0.66 -10.41 9.35
C ASP A 148 0.43 -9.37 9.59
N LEU A 149 0.06 -8.20 10.12
CA LEU A 149 0.99 -7.10 10.32
C LEU A 149 1.87 -7.34 11.55
N LEU A 150 3.18 -7.40 11.34
CA LEU A 150 4.17 -7.75 12.36
C LEU A 150 4.90 -6.53 12.91
N TYR A 151 5.21 -5.56 12.05
CA TYR A 151 6.03 -4.40 12.40
C TYR A 151 5.73 -3.20 11.51
N ILE A 152 5.82 -2.00 12.09
CA ILE A 152 5.77 -0.71 11.41
C ILE A 152 7.05 0.04 11.76
N GLY A 153 7.68 0.68 10.79
CA GLY A 153 8.85 1.52 11.05
C GLY A 153 9.01 2.62 10.04
N MET A 154 9.89 3.56 10.35
CA MET A 154 10.27 4.64 9.44
C MET A 154 11.77 4.84 9.36
N SER A 155 12.20 5.58 8.35
CA SER A 155 13.59 5.97 8.10
C SER A 155 13.67 7.47 7.83
N GLN A 156 14.77 8.09 8.25
CA GLN A 156 15.09 9.48 7.91
C GLN A 156 15.64 9.54 6.47
N ASP A 157 16.44 8.54 6.09
CA ASP A 157 16.98 8.35 4.75
C ASP A 157 16.09 7.36 4.00
N SER A 158 16.64 6.28 3.42
CA SER A 158 15.84 5.27 2.71
C SER A 158 15.33 4.18 3.66
N ALA A 159 14.04 3.85 3.58
CA ALA A 159 13.45 2.71 4.27
C ALA A 159 14.05 1.39 3.75
N PHE A 160 14.25 1.27 2.43
CA PHE A 160 14.85 0.09 1.81
C PHE A 160 16.28 -0.14 2.29
N LYS A 161 17.12 0.91 2.32
CA LYS A 161 18.49 0.82 2.84
C LYS A 161 18.51 0.38 4.31
N ARG A 162 17.61 0.95 5.13
CA ARG A 162 17.52 0.65 6.58
C ARG A 162 17.05 -0.78 6.86
N LEU A 163 16.07 -1.26 6.10
CA LEU A 163 15.42 -2.55 6.36
C LEU A 163 16.12 -3.73 5.66
N VAL A 164 16.55 -3.53 4.41
CA VAL A 164 17.02 -4.59 3.51
C VAL A 164 18.53 -4.60 3.41
N ALA A 165 19.14 -3.46 3.03
CA ALA A 165 20.59 -3.37 2.78
C ALA A 165 21.45 -3.40 4.06
N LEU A 166 20.85 -3.11 5.22
CA LEU A 166 21.51 -3.12 6.53
C LEU A 166 20.82 -4.11 7.48
N PRO A 167 21.56 -4.69 8.45
CA PRO A 167 20.95 -5.50 9.50
C PRO A 167 19.93 -4.69 10.31
N HIS A 168 18.67 -5.13 10.30
CA HIS A 168 17.60 -4.51 11.06
C HIS A 168 17.10 -5.45 12.17
N GLU A 169 17.21 -5.02 13.44
CA GLU A 169 16.93 -5.87 14.60
C GLU A 169 15.52 -6.50 14.56
N ALA A 170 14.49 -5.72 14.20
CA ALA A 170 13.12 -6.23 14.14
C ALA A 170 12.95 -7.28 13.03
N ARG A 171 13.58 -7.08 11.87
CA ARG A 171 13.55 -8.03 10.75
C ARG A 171 14.20 -9.35 11.15
N LEU A 172 15.36 -9.28 11.83
CA LEU A 172 16.03 -10.48 12.34
C LEU A 172 15.18 -11.21 13.38
N LYS A 173 14.52 -10.50 14.29
CA LYS A 173 13.62 -11.15 15.26
C LYS A 173 12.44 -11.85 14.57
N ILE A 174 11.84 -11.20 13.58
CA ILE A 174 10.74 -11.77 12.80
C ILE A 174 11.21 -13.06 12.12
N LEU A 175 12.33 -13.01 11.39
CA LEU A 175 12.89 -14.18 10.71
C LEU A 175 13.30 -15.31 11.67
N THR A 176 13.61 -15.01 12.93
CA THR A 176 13.98 -16.02 13.93
C THR A 176 12.78 -16.63 14.65
N ASN A 177 11.70 -15.87 14.86
CA ASN A 177 10.61 -16.27 15.78
C ASN A 177 9.28 -16.54 15.09
N GLU A 178 9.05 -16.02 13.88
CA GLU A 178 7.81 -16.31 13.15
C GLU A 178 7.77 -17.75 12.65
N LEU A 179 6.56 -18.30 12.57
CA LEU A 179 6.30 -19.60 11.97
C LEU A 179 5.90 -19.44 10.51
N VAL A 180 6.26 -20.44 9.70
CA VAL A 180 5.75 -20.58 8.34
C VAL A 180 4.25 -20.87 8.41
N ARG A 181 3.46 -20.11 7.65
CA ARG A 181 2.00 -20.20 7.52
C ARG A 181 1.59 -21.29 6.53
N GLY A 182 2.36 -21.48 5.46
CA GLY A 182 2.16 -22.52 4.46
C GLY A 182 2.79 -23.87 4.85
N ALA A 183 2.20 -24.97 4.39
CA ALA A 183 2.66 -26.32 4.72
C ALA A 183 4.04 -26.69 4.10
N GLN A 184 4.45 -26.00 3.04
CA GLN A 184 5.70 -26.26 2.29
C GLN A 184 6.52 -24.99 2.04
N GLY A 185 6.13 -23.86 2.66
CA GLY A 185 6.72 -22.55 2.40
C GLY A 185 8.08 -22.36 3.09
N ARG A 186 8.83 -21.36 2.62
CA ARG A 186 9.97 -20.81 3.36
C ARG A 186 9.53 -19.52 4.03
N LEU A 187 9.93 -19.31 5.29
CA LEU A 187 9.59 -18.09 6.00
C LEU A 187 10.01 -16.82 5.23
N SER A 188 11.15 -16.87 4.53
CA SER A 188 11.64 -15.77 3.70
C SER A 188 10.73 -15.38 2.52
N GLU A 189 9.85 -16.28 2.07
CA GLU A 189 8.88 -16.03 0.99
C GLU A 189 7.55 -15.50 1.55
N GLU A 190 7.28 -15.76 2.82
CA GLU A 190 6.04 -15.39 3.49
C GLU A 190 6.15 -14.08 4.28
N ILE A 191 7.35 -13.66 4.65
CA ILE A 191 7.60 -12.33 5.20
C ILE A 191 7.62 -11.33 4.06
N MET A 192 6.71 -10.36 4.12
CA MET A 192 6.48 -9.36 3.09
C MET A 192 6.86 -7.96 3.60
N PHE A 193 7.48 -7.17 2.72
CA PHE A 193 7.84 -5.78 2.95
C PHE A 193 6.99 -4.85 2.10
N PHE A 194 6.51 -3.79 2.74
CA PHE A 194 5.70 -2.74 2.16
C PHE A 194 6.42 -1.43 2.37
N PHE A 195 6.65 -0.69 1.29
CA PHE A 195 7.38 0.57 1.29
C PHE A 195 6.44 1.68 0.84
N PHE A 196 6.17 2.62 1.74
CA PHE A 196 5.17 3.65 1.54
C PHE A 196 5.82 5.02 1.36
N ASP A 197 5.26 5.76 0.40
CA ASP A 197 5.27 7.21 0.41
C ASP A 197 3.96 7.72 1.02
N ILE A 198 3.97 8.96 1.51
CA ILE A 198 2.82 9.60 2.13
C ILE A 198 2.41 10.80 1.27
N ASP A 199 1.18 10.74 0.76
CA ASP A 199 0.60 11.78 -0.08
C ASP A 199 -0.47 12.58 0.71
N PRO A 200 -0.12 13.79 1.22
CA PRO A 200 -1.04 14.60 2.00
C PRO A 200 -1.92 15.51 1.14
N LEU A 201 -3.23 15.44 1.36
CA LEU A 201 -4.19 16.42 0.90
C LEU A 201 -4.54 17.38 2.03
N PHE A 202 -4.32 18.67 1.83
CA PHE A 202 -4.65 19.72 2.77
C PHE A 202 -5.97 20.40 2.39
N VAL A 203 -6.84 20.62 3.37
CA VAL A 203 -8.12 21.30 3.21
C VAL A 203 -8.19 22.45 4.20
N SER A 204 -8.47 23.66 3.70
CA SER A 204 -8.66 24.85 4.55
C SER A 204 -10.06 25.41 4.33
N THR A 205 -10.78 25.68 5.41
CA THR A 205 -12.12 26.28 5.38
C THR A 205 -12.08 27.65 6.03
N TYR A 206 -12.54 28.66 5.30
CA TYR A 206 -12.60 30.06 5.71
C TYR A 206 -14.06 30.48 5.81
N GLY A 207 -14.41 31.20 6.87
CA GLY A 207 -15.70 31.88 7.01
C GLY A 207 -15.65 33.32 6.50
N ASP A 208 -16.82 33.97 6.48
CA ASP A 208 -16.99 35.32 5.92
C ASP A 208 -16.14 36.40 6.61
N ASP A 209 -15.80 36.21 7.88
CA ASP A 209 -15.04 37.16 8.70
C ASP A 209 -13.53 36.86 8.76
N ASP A 210 -13.05 35.82 8.07
CA ASP A 210 -11.63 35.41 8.14
C ASP A 210 -10.75 36.27 7.23
N GLU A 211 -9.69 36.84 7.79
CA GLU A 211 -8.66 37.55 7.01
C GLU A 211 -7.71 36.55 6.34
N ILE A 212 -7.41 36.77 5.05
CA ILE A 212 -6.38 36.02 4.33
C ILE A 212 -5.02 36.62 4.68
N ASP A 213 -4.34 36.00 5.64
CA ASP A 213 -2.99 36.35 6.08
C ASP A 213 -1.90 35.49 5.39
N ASP A 214 -0.64 35.71 5.76
CA ASP A 214 0.50 34.95 5.21
C ASP A 214 0.42 33.44 5.52
N VAL A 215 -0.28 33.06 6.60
CA VAL A 215 -0.47 31.65 6.96
C VAL A 215 -1.49 31.01 6.01
N ALA A 216 -2.58 31.72 5.71
CA ALA A 216 -3.58 31.29 4.73
C ALA A 216 -2.95 31.16 3.34
N VAL A 217 -2.12 32.12 2.91
CA VAL A 217 -1.40 32.06 1.64
C VAL A 217 -0.44 30.86 1.60
N ASP A 218 0.33 30.63 2.67
CA ASP A 218 1.22 29.48 2.75
C ASP A 218 0.45 28.15 2.65
N MET A 219 -0.69 28.01 3.34
CA MET A 219 -1.51 26.79 3.29
C MET A 219 -2.11 26.52 1.92
N LEU A 220 -2.46 27.57 1.16
CA LEU A 220 -3.02 27.45 -0.18
C LEU A 220 -1.95 27.11 -1.23
N MET A 221 -0.77 27.75 -1.12
CA MET A 221 0.25 27.69 -2.17
C MET A 221 1.34 26.64 -1.90
N ASN A 222 1.70 26.42 -0.64
CA ASN A 222 2.75 25.48 -0.24
C ASN A 222 2.56 25.00 1.21
N PRO A 223 1.55 24.16 1.49
CA PRO A 223 1.23 23.71 2.84
C PRO A 223 2.39 22.94 3.51
N LEU A 224 3.27 22.32 2.72
CA LEU A 224 4.45 21.61 3.22
C LEU A 224 5.50 22.53 3.86
N LYS A 225 5.43 23.85 3.62
CA LYS A 225 6.22 24.84 4.36
C LYS A 225 5.80 24.91 5.83
N ARG A 226 4.53 24.60 6.13
CA ARG A 226 3.95 24.63 7.49
C ARG A 226 3.92 23.24 8.12
N VAL A 227 3.84 22.19 7.32
CA VAL A 227 3.90 20.79 7.76
C VAL A 227 5.08 20.09 7.09
N GLN A 228 6.19 19.98 7.82
CA GLN A 228 7.42 19.38 7.28
C GLN A 228 7.18 17.89 6.95
N PRO A 229 7.61 17.39 5.77
CA PRO A 229 7.41 16.00 5.37
C PRO A 229 7.94 14.98 6.38
N GLN A 230 9.07 15.28 7.03
CA GLN A 230 9.61 14.40 8.06
C GLN A 230 8.65 14.27 9.25
N VAL A 231 8.09 15.39 9.74
CA VAL A 231 7.14 15.38 10.86
C VAL A 231 5.89 14.57 10.49
N LEU A 232 5.42 14.67 9.25
CA LEU A 232 4.31 13.88 8.74
C LEU A 232 4.59 12.37 8.81
N VAL A 233 5.76 11.93 8.33
CA VAL A 233 6.19 10.51 8.40
C VAL A 233 6.32 10.03 9.84
N GLU A 234 6.93 10.84 10.70
CA GLU A 234 7.09 10.47 12.10
C GLU A 234 5.74 10.36 12.82
N ASP A 235 4.79 11.26 12.54
CA ASP A 235 3.47 11.22 13.14
C ASP A 235 2.66 10.02 12.64
N ALA A 236 2.71 9.74 11.33
CA ALA A 236 2.09 8.56 10.73
C ALA A 236 2.61 7.26 11.39
N GLU A 237 3.93 7.07 11.51
CA GLU A 237 4.51 5.90 12.19
C GLU A 237 3.93 5.73 13.61
N LYS A 238 3.84 6.83 14.36
CA LYS A 238 3.33 6.85 15.74
C LYS A 238 1.84 6.54 15.80
N ALA A 239 1.05 7.08 14.88
CA ALA A 239 -0.37 6.85 14.73
C ALA A 239 -0.66 5.36 14.49
N PHE A 240 -0.03 4.76 13.47
CA PHE A 240 -0.21 3.36 13.11
C PHE A 240 0.26 2.42 14.24
N ILE A 241 1.41 2.69 14.88
CA ILE A 241 1.88 1.88 16.01
C ILE A 241 0.92 1.98 17.20
N LYS A 242 0.34 3.16 17.45
CA LYS A 242 -0.66 3.35 18.52
C LYS A 242 -1.95 2.61 18.22
N MET A 243 -2.47 2.67 17.01
CA MET A 243 -3.77 2.07 16.69
C MET A 243 -3.68 0.57 16.51
N LEU A 244 -2.66 0.08 15.82
CA LEU A 244 -2.57 -1.32 15.42
C LEU A 244 -1.82 -2.20 16.44
N GLN A 245 -0.99 -1.63 17.33
CA GLN A 245 -0.32 -2.37 18.42
C GLN A 245 0.43 -3.65 17.98
N THR A 246 1.09 -3.62 16.82
CA THR A 246 1.84 -4.74 16.21
C THR A 246 2.81 -5.45 17.16
N PRO A 247 3.05 -6.77 17.02
CA PRO A 247 3.79 -7.57 18.00
C PRO A 247 5.28 -7.21 18.13
N TYR A 248 5.96 -6.79 17.06
CA TYR A 248 7.41 -6.54 17.08
C TYR A 248 7.81 -5.08 17.34
N ASN A 249 6.84 -4.16 17.43
CA ASN A 249 7.13 -2.77 17.83
C ASN A 249 7.34 -2.67 19.35
N ARG A 250 8.60 -2.61 19.78
CA ARG A 250 8.96 -2.42 21.21
C ARG A 250 8.47 -1.08 21.77
N ARG A 251 8.59 -0.01 20.97
CA ARG A 251 8.16 1.33 21.37
C ARG A 251 6.65 1.44 21.17
N ARG A 252 5.95 1.84 22.23
CA ARG A 252 4.51 2.13 22.20
C ARG A 252 4.28 3.61 22.44
N TYR A 253 3.27 4.18 21.78
CA TYR A 253 2.97 5.61 21.85
C TYR A 253 1.68 5.88 22.62
N HIS A 254 1.60 5.45 23.88
CA HIS A 254 0.36 5.51 24.67
C HIS A 254 -0.26 6.92 24.75
N LYS A 255 0.56 7.98 24.68
CA LYS A 255 0.15 9.39 24.75
C LYS A 255 -0.19 10.04 23.40
N TYR A 256 -0.10 9.31 22.29
CA TYR A 256 -0.52 9.84 20.98
C TYR A 256 -1.99 10.29 21.03
N PRO A 257 -2.38 11.44 20.43
CA PRO A 257 -1.58 12.33 19.56
C PRO A 257 -0.71 13.38 20.30
N ALA A 258 -0.83 13.48 21.62
CA ALA A 258 -0.08 14.42 22.47
C ALA A 258 1.37 13.98 22.71
N ILE A 259 2.17 14.01 21.65
CA ILE A 259 3.57 13.60 21.59
C ILE A 259 4.44 14.74 21.05
N ALA A 260 5.63 14.92 21.63
CA ALA A 260 6.56 15.93 21.13
C ALA A 260 6.95 15.64 19.67
N LYS A 261 6.99 16.69 18.84
CA LYS A 261 7.32 16.59 17.41
C LYS A 261 6.31 15.71 16.65
N GLY A 262 5.02 15.91 16.94
CA GLY A 262 3.90 15.35 16.17
C GLY A 262 3.17 16.43 15.39
N LEU A 263 2.17 16.04 14.61
CA LEU A 263 1.30 16.98 13.90
C LEU A 263 0.38 17.76 14.86
N ALA A 264 0.15 17.26 16.08
CA ALA A 264 -0.58 17.98 17.11
C ALA A 264 0.07 19.31 17.54
N ASP A 265 1.38 19.49 17.26
CA ASP A 265 2.11 20.73 17.52
C ASP A 265 2.04 21.72 16.32
N THR A 266 1.30 21.38 15.26
CA THR A 266 1.17 22.18 14.03
C THR A 266 -0.13 22.99 14.01
N ILE A 267 -0.39 23.68 12.90
CA ILE A 267 -1.64 24.43 12.68
C ILE A 267 -2.86 23.53 12.42
N LEU A 268 -2.65 22.24 12.11
CA LEU A 268 -3.73 21.31 11.79
C LEU A 268 -4.61 21.05 13.02
N GLN A 269 -5.91 21.27 12.89
CA GLN A 269 -6.88 20.91 13.92
C GLN A 269 -7.33 19.46 13.80
N ARG A 270 -7.39 18.95 12.56
CA ARG A 270 -7.82 17.60 12.23
C ARG A 270 -6.91 16.99 11.19
N TYR A 271 -6.64 15.71 11.35
CA TYR A 271 -5.94 14.97 10.30
C TYR A 271 -6.23 13.49 10.34
N GLY A 272 -5.96 12.80 9.24
CA GLY A 272 -6.12 11.36 9.19
C GLY A 272 -5.13 10.66 8.27
N TYR A 273 -5.04 9.34 8.45
CA TYR A 273 -4.18 8.46 7.69
C TYR A 273 -4.94 7.26 7.18
N SER A 274 -4.80 6.95 5.90
CA SER A 274 -5.40 5.77 5.27
C SER A 274 -4.36 5.01 4.46
N ILE A 275 -4.55 3.70 4.31
CA ILE A 275 -3.76 2.90 3.36
C ILE A 275 -4.46 2.98 2.01
N ALA A 276 -3.84 3.62 1.03
CA ALA A 276 -4.40 3.84 -0.30
C ALA A 276 -4.02 2.71 -1.28
N GLU A 277 -4.18 1.46 -0.83
CA GLU A 277 -3.87 0.24 -1.58
C GLU A 277 -4.93 -0.82 -1.27
N ASP A 278 -5.35 -1.63 -2.24
CA ASP A 278 -6.33 -2.71 -2.04
C ASP A 278 -5.71 -3.94 -1.37
N LEU A 279 -5.30 -3.75 -0.11
CA LEU A 279 -4.76 -4.77 0.78
C LEU A 279 -5.31 -4.60 2.19
N SER A 280 -5.24 -5.67 2.98
CA SER A 280 -5.68 -5.67 4.38
C SER A 280 -4.54 -6.08 5.30
N PHE A 281 -4.42 -5.39 6.44
CA PHE A 281 -3.53 -5.77 7.52
C PHE A 281 -4.31 -6.33 8.71
N MET A 282 -3.96 -7.55 9.13
CA MET A 282 -4.53 -8.25 10.28
C MET A 282 -3.65 -8.08 11.52
N ILE A 283 -4.28 -7.75 12.65
CA ILE A 283 -3.63 -7.73 13.97
C ILE A 283 -4.54 -8.41 15.00
N GLY A 284 -4.34 -9.71 15.20
CA GLY A 284 -5.29 -10.51 15.97
C GLY A 284 -6.65 -10.51 15.26
N ASP A 285 -7.69 -10.07 15.97
CA ASP A 285 -9.06 -9.96 15.42
C ASP A 285 -9.32 -8.62 14.73
N LEU A 286 -8.39 -7.66 14.82
CA LEU A 286 -8.51 -6.37 14.14
C LEU A 286 -8.06 -6.50 12.68
N GLU A 287 -8.87 -5.97 11.77
CA GLU A 287 -8.50 -5.75 10.37
C GLU A 287 -8.39 -4.25 10.12
N MET A 288 -7.34 -3.82 9.43
CA MET A 288 -7.27 -2.49 8.81
C MET A 288 -7.33 -2.67 7.31
N VAL A 289 -8.42 -2.22 6.72
CA VAL A 289 -8.69 -2.32 5.28
C VAL A 289 -8.13 -1.10 4.57
N GLY A 290 -7.25 -1.32 3.60
CA GLY A 290 -6.85 -0.30 2.64
C GLY A 290 -7.77 -0.28 1.41
N GLY A 291 -7.69 0.81 0.65
CA GLY A 291 -8.47 0.94 -0.58
C GLY A 291 -7.81 1.87 -1.60
N TYR A 292 -7.59 1.34 -2.81
CA TYR A 292 -7.03 2.08 -3.94
C TYR A 292 -8.14 2.74 -4.77
N ALA A 293 -7.91 3.97 -5.18
CA ALA A 293 -8.74 4.66 -6.16
C ALA A 293 -7.86 5.55 -7.03
N GLU A 294 -7.90 5.34 -8.36
CA GLU A 294 -7.11 6.15 -9.28
C GLU A 294 -7.57 7.61 -9.24
N GLY A 295 -6.63 8.54 -9.12
CA GLY A 295 -6.89 9.99 -9.11
C GLY A 295 -7.51 10.54 -7.81
N LEU A 296 -7.91 9.70 -6.85
CA LEU A 296 -8.40 10.12 -5.53
C LEU A 296 -7.34 9.82 -4.46
N PRO A 297 -7.31 10.54 -3.32
CA PRO A 297 -6.36 10.26 -2.24
C PRO A 297 -6.39 8.80 -1.79
N CYS A 298 -7.60 8.28 -1.52
CA CYS A 298 -7.89 6.89 -1.16
C CYS A 298 -9.32 6.50 -1.62
N SER A 299 -9.63 5.20 -1.62
CA SER A 299 -11.00 4.71 -1.83
C SER A 299 -11.88 4.95 -0.60
N ASN A 300 -13.19 5.06 -0.83
CA ASN A 300 -14.20 5.11 0.24
C ASN A 300 -14.32 3.79 1.01
N ASP A 301 -13.73 2.69 0.54
CA ASP A 301 -13.69 1.42 1.26
C ASP A 301 -12.54 1.33 2.27
N ALA A 302 -11.65 2.33 2.31
CA ALA A 302 -10.44 2.31 3.14
C ALA A 302 -10.71 2.80 4.56
N ASP A 303 -10.33 2.00 5.55
CA ASP A 303 -10.28 2.44 6.94
C ASP A 303 -9.27 3.57 7.13
N PHE A 304 -9.50 4.39 8.14
CA PHE A 304 -8.60 5.49 8.43
C PHE A 304 -8.40 5.73 9.92
N ILE A 305 -7.18 6.13 10.28
CA ILE A 305 -6.90 6.70 11.59
C ILE A 305 -7.29 8.17 11.53
N PHE A 306 -8.17 8.60 12.41
CA PHE A 306 -8.63 9.99 12.50
C PHE A 306 -8.12 10.62 13.79
N VAL A 307 -7.66 11.86 13.68
CA VAL A 307 -7.23 12.69 14.80
C VAL A 307 -8.03 13.99 14.81
N ASP A 308 -8.70 14.25 15.92
CA ASP A 308 -9.41 15.50 16.20
C ASP A 308 -8.93 16.07 17.53
N GLY A 309 -8.13 17.13 17.47
CA GLY A 309 -7.45 17.73 18.63
C GLY A 309 -6.68 16.70 19.47
N PRO A 310 -7.05 16.47 20.75
CA PRO A 310 -6.34 15.55 21.63
C PRO A 310 -6.73 14.08 21.47
N THR A 311 -7.67 13.76 20.57
CA THR A 311 -8.22 12.41 20.41
C THR A 311 -7.78 11.78 19.10
N ALA A 312 -7.52 10.47 19.12
CA ALA A 312 -7.19 9.70 17.94
C ALA A 312 -7.93 8.34 17.98
N SER A 313 -8.51 7.94 16.85
CA SER A 313 -9.29 6.71 16.73
C SER A 313 -9.07 6.04 15.37
N LEU A 314 -9.13 4.71 15.33
CA LEU A 314 -9.31 3.97 14.09
C LEU A 314 -10.80 3.98 13.73
N VAL A 315 -11.12 4.35 12.50
CA VAL A 315 -12.47 4.36 11.94
C VAL A 315 -12.56 3.24 10.92
N ASP A 316 -13.36 2.23 11.26
CA ASP A 316 -13.75 1.16 10.36
C ASP A 316 -14.93 1.62 9.49
N ILE A 317 -14.70 1.71 8.17
CA ILE A 317 -15.75 2.13 7.24
C ILE A 317 -16.68 0.95 6.90
N SER A 318 -16.16 -0.27 6.91
CA SER A 318 -16.85 -1.48 6.47
C SER A 318 -18.07 -1.82 7.33
N GLU A 319 -18.05 -1.52 8.63
CA GLU A 319 -19.18 -1.76 9.54
C GLU A 319 -20.11 -0.55 9.76
N ARG A 320 -19.59 0.67 9.83
CA ARG A 320 -20.37 1.84 10.32
C ARG A 320 -21.14 2.61 9.25
N MET A 321 -20.61 2.76 8.03
CA MET A 321 -21.32 3.55 7.02
C MET A 321 -22.33 2.74 6.20
N ARG A 322 -22.13 1.41 6.05
CA ARG A 322 -23.10 0.54 5.37
C ARG A 322 -24.44 0.48 6.12
N THR A 323 -24.41 0.48 7.45
CA THR A 323 -25.63 0.42 8.28
C THR A 323 -26.36 1.76 8.38
N GLU A 324 -25.66 2.90 8.31
CA GLU A 324 -26.29 4.22 8.36
C GLU A 324 -26.92 4.65 7.03
N PHE A 325 -26.35 4.27 5.88
CA PHE A 325 -26.92 4.59 4.57
C PHE A 325 -28.14 3.73 4.20
N ASP A 326 -28.17 2.45 4.59
CA ASP A 326 -29.36 1.60 4.37
C ASP A 326 -30.53 1.98 5.29
N GLY A 327 -30.26 2.63 6.43
CA GLY A 327 -31.30 3.17 7.33
C GLY A 327 -31.96 4.45 6.82
N ALA A 328 -31.24 5.28 6.08
CA ALA A 328 -31.74 6.56 5.58
C ALA A 328 -32.65 6.46 4.35
N ALA A 329 -32.66 5.32 3.66
CA ALA A 329 -33.46 5.11 2.44
C ALA A 329 -34.90 4.61 2.69
N SER A 330 -35.33 4.45 3.94
CA SER A 330 -36.63 3.82 4.27
C SER A 330 -37.73 4.73 4.82
N ASP A 331 -37.46 6.02 5.03
CA ASP A 331 -38.39 6.95 5.72
C ASP A 331 -38.97 8.08 4.82
N GLU A 332 -39.15 7.84 3.52
CA GLU A 332 -40.03 8.67 2.67
C GLU A 332 -41.13 7.83 2.00
N GLN A 333 -42.10 7.38 2.79
CA GLN A 333 -43.46 7.16 2.31
C GLN A 333 -44.41 8.06 3.09
N GLY A 334 -44.69 9.24 2.53
CA GLY A 334 -45.71 10.15 3.03
C GLY A 334 -47.12 9.54 2.90
N PRO A 335 -48.05 9.87 3.82
CA PRO A 335 -49.40 9.31 3.80
C PRO A 335 -50.21 9.90 2.63
N ALA A 336 -51.00 9.03 2.01
CA ALA A 336 -51.95 9.34 0.94
C ALA A 336 -53.17 10.14 1.42
#